data_AF-A0A0D3VG52-F1
#
_entry.id   AF-A0A0D3VG52-F1
#
_cell.length_a   1.000
_cell.length_b   1.000
_cell.length_c   1.000
_cell.angle_alpha   90.00
_cell.angle_beta   90.00
_cell.angle_gamma   90.00
#
_symmetry.space_group_name_H-M   'P 1'
#
loop_
_entity.id
_entity.type
_entity.pdbx_description
1 polymer ?
#
loop_
_entity_poly.entity_id
_entity_poly.type
_entity_poly.pdbx_seq_one_letter_code
_entity_poly.pdbx_strand_id
1 'polypeptide(L)'
;MSNLSLGNGITLVHLEQQATGLFVAGDNLDCRYIRAFFKSHGTSFTQYIQANLSNLYDTVEDLIAIGNETVAFNVTPASYQLCTRLTSVLKELDDRTRIVWFGEKPSSMHEEVLKLTKADGCVKWESEQTLHSLLNKEVEDWKAIPGVSFRTETKQVQQPEEKVDTEKIEIIAMYELDRSKLQQSR
;
A
#
# COMPACT_ATOMS: atom_id res chain seq x y z
N MET A 1 29.55 1.71 19.34
CA MET A 1 29.69 1.93 17.89
C MET A 1 28.43 1.38 17.24
N SER A 2 27.49 2.26 16.91
CA SER A 2 26.22 1.89 16.27
C SER A 2 26.46 1.83 14.77
N ASN A 3 26.43 0.64 14.17
CA ASN A 3 26.27 0.49 12.73
C ASN A 3 24.87 1.00 12.39
N LEU A 4 24.78 2.23 11.88
CA LEU A 4 23.59 2.71 11.18
C LEU A 4 23.52 1.91 9.88
N SER A 5 22.73 0.83 9.90
CA SER A 5 22.28 0.14 8.70
C SER A 5 21.28 1.04 7.98
N LEU A 6 21.78 2.04 7.26
CA LEU A 6 21.00 2.78 6.27
C LEU A 6 20.74 1.84 5.09
N GLY A 7 19.49 1.45 4.87
CA GLY A 7 19.06 0.61 3.73
C GLY A 7 17.88 -0.31 4.04
N ASN A 8 18.08 -1.29 4.94
CA ASN A 8 17.17 -2.45 5.01
C ASN A 8 15.92 -2.28 5.93
N GLY A 9 15.43 -1.06 6.12
CA GLY A 9 14.29 -0.79 7.01
C GLY A 9 12.93 -0.90 6.32
N ILE A 10 11.86 -0.93 7.11
CA ILE A 10 10.48 -0.81 6.63
C ILE A 10 9.79 0.43 7.18
N THR A 11 9.03 1.14 6.35
CA THR A 11 8.05 2.13 6.81
C THR A 11 6.66 1.51 6.83
N LEU A 12 6.03 1.45 8.01
CA LEU A 12 4.65 1.02 8.18
C LEU A 12 3.72 2.22 8.06
N VAL A 13 2.66 2.09 7.27
CA VAL A 13 1.69 3.15 7.03
C VAL A 13 0.29 2.60 7.29
N HIS A 14 -0.44 3.22 8.22
CA HIS A 14 -1.87 3.00 8.39
C HIS A 14 -2.60 4.32 8.25
N LEU A 15 -3.58 4.35 7.35
CA LEU A 15 -4.38 5.54 7.08
C LEU A 15 -5.80 5.30 7.56
N GLU A 16 -6.30 6.23 8.37
CA GLU A 16 -7.66 6.19 8.89
C GLU A 16 -8.43 7.42 8.41
N GLN A 17 -9.65 7.20 7.94
CA GLN A 17 -10.56 8.29 7.60
C GLN A 17 -11.25 8.80 8.86
N GLN A 18 -11.10 10.09 9.13
CA GLN A 18 -11.79 10.78 10.21
C GLN A 18 -13.23 11.14 9.79
N ALA A 19 -14.09 11.41 10.77
CA ALA A 19 -15.49 11.79 10.54
C ALA A 19 -15.64 13.07 9.66
N THR A 20 -14.61 13.91 9.64
CA THR A 20 -14.53 15.12 8.80
C THR A 20 -14.27 14.82 7.32
N GLY A 21 -14.02 13.56 6.96
CA GLY A 21 -13.62 13.14 5.62
C GLY A 21 -12.12 13.25 5.35
N LEU A 22 -11.35 13.82 6.29
CA LEU A 22 -9.90 13.89 6.21
C LEU A 22 -9.25 12.56 6.57
N PHE A 23 -8.06 12.30 6.05
CA PHE A 23 -7.26 11.14 6.41
C PHE A 23 -6.10 11.52 7.32
N VAL A 24 -5.79 10.64 8.26
CA VAL A 24 -4.63 10.74 9.15
C VAL A 24 -3.77 9.49 9.01
N ALA A 25 -2.46 9.65 9.11
CA ALA A 25 -1.56 8.52 9.29
C ALA A 25 -1.39 8.26 10.79
N GLY A 26 -1.78 7.07 11.23
CA GLY A 26 -1.96 6.77 12.64
C GLY A 26 -1.41 5.41 13.06
N ASP A 27 -1.64 5.10 14.32
CA ASP A 27 -1.29 3.80 14.89
C ASP A 27 -2.46 2.82 14.69
N ASN A 28 -2.15 1.55 14.50
CA ASN A 28 -3.13 0.49 14.32
C ASN A 28 -2.66 -0.78 15.01
N LEU A 29 -3.60 -1.62 15.45
CA LEU A 29 -3.30 -2.87 16.16
C LEU A 29 -2.38 -3.80 15.35
N ASP A 30 -2.62 -3.97 14.05
CA ASP A 30 -1.78 -4.81 13.18
C ASP A 30 -0.35 -4.25 13.09
N CYS A 31 -0.23 -2.92 12.91
CA CYS A 31 1.06 -2.24 12.90
C CYS A 31 1.78 -2.40 14.25
N ARG A 32 1.08 -2.39 15.39
CA ARG A 32 1.68 -2.63 16.71
C ARG A 32 2.27 -4.03 16.82
N TYR A 33 1.56 -5.06 16.35
CA TYR A 33 2.08 -6.43 16.39
C TYR A 33 3.30 -6.60 15.50
N ILE A 34 3.27 -6.03 14.28
CA ILE A 34 4.44 -6.02 13.38
C ILE A 34 5.64 -5.33 14.05
N ARG A 35 5.44 -4.14 14.63
CA ARG A 35 6.52 -3.42 15.33
C ARG A 35 7.08 -4.21 16.52
N ALA A 36 6.21 -4.86 17.30
CA ALA A 36 6.63 -5.69 18.42
C ALA A 36 7.46 -6.89 17.95
N PHE A 37 7.02 -7.56 16.88
CA PHE A 37 7.75 -8.66 16.25
C PHE A 37 9.09 -8.20 15.68
N PHE A 38 9.13 -7.09 14.96
CA PHE A 38 10.35 -6.57 14.36
C PHE A 38 11.37 -6.17 15.43
N LYS A 39 10.89 -5.55 16.51
CA LYS A 39 11.71 -5.21 17.67
C LYS A 39 12.34 -6.45 18.32
N SER A 40 11.61 -7.56 18.44
CA SER A 40 12.17 -8.80 19.03
C SER A 40 13.19 -9.50 18.12
N HIS A 41 13.18 -9.21 16.82
CA HIS A 41 14.12 -9.76 15.83
C HIS A 41 15.24 -8.79 15.43
N GLY A 42 15.30 -7.60 16.02
CA GLY A 42 16.33 -6.59 15.72
C GLY A 42 16.16 -5.91 14.35
N THR A 43 14.97 -5.98 13.77
CA THR A 43 14.66 -5.44 12.44
C THR A 43 14.27 -3.97 12.55
N SER A 44 14.87 -3.13 11.70
CA SER A 44 14.61 -1.68 11.69
C SER A 44 13.26 -1.38 11.06
N PHE A 45 12.48 -0.53 11.72
CA PHE A 45 11.19 -0.07 11.21
C PHE A 45 10.93 1.38 11.60
N THR A 46 10.07 2.04 10.83
CA THR A 46 9.50 3.36 11.14
C THR A 46 7.99 3.28 10.98
N GLN A 47 7.23 3.88 11.90
CA GLN A 47 5.79 4.07 11.71
C GLN A 47 5.58 5.49 11.17
N TYR A 48 4.92 5.60 10.03
CA TYR A 48 4.49 6.90 9.52
C TYR A 48 3.29 7.41 10.34
N ILE A 49 3.41 8.60 10.93
CA ILE A 49 2.38 9.24 11.74
C ILE A 49 2.26 10.70 11.31
N GLN A 50 1.05 11.12 10.95
CA GLN A 50 0.75 12.49 10.54
C GLN A 50 -0.71 12.81 10.86
N ALA A 51 -0.92 13.89 11.61
CA ALA A 51 -2.23 14.31 12.08
C ALA A 51 -3.12 14.90 10.98
N ASN A 52 -2.53 15.31 9.86
CA ASN A 52 -3.24 15.81 8.69
C ASN A 52 -2.39 15.57 7.45
N LEU A 53 -2.87 14.73 6.54
CA LEU A 53 -2.23 14.53 5.24
C LEU A 53 -2.51 15.78 4.40
N SER A 54 -1.51 16.64 4.23
CA SER A 54 -1.65 17.92 3.52
C SER A 54 -2.10 17.70 2.09
N ASN A 55 -1.25 17.07 1.28
CA ASN A 55 -1.58 16.61 -0.06
C ASN A 55 -0.81 15.32 -0.40
N LEU A 56 -1.21 14.67 -1.49
CA LEU A 56 -0.68 13.37 -1.91
C LEU A 56 0.83 13.41 -2.19
N TYR A 57 1.34 14.47 -2.84
CA TYR A 57 2.74 14.61 -3.20
C TYR A 57 3.61 14.84 -1.98
N ASP A 58 3.24 15.78 -1.10
CA ASP A 58 3.96 16.02 0.16
C ASP A 58 4.07 14.73 0.98
N THR A 59 2.96 13.97 1.08
CA THR A 59 2.94 12.69 1.81
C THR A 59 3.93 11.68 1.21
N VAL A 60 4.01 11.61 -0.12
CA VAL A 60 4.93 10.71 -0.80
C VAL A 60 6.37 11.17 -0.64
N GLU A 61 6.65 12.46 -0.75
CA GLU A 61 7.98 13.02 -0.49
C GLU A 61 8.44 12.74 0.94
N ASP A 62 7.55 12.89 1.93
CA ASP A 62 7.81 12.53 3.32
C ASP A 62 8.14 11.03 3.46
N LEU A 63 7.38 10.15 2.80
CA LEU A 63 7.62 8.70 2.82
C LEU A 63 8.98 8.34 2.19
N ILE A 64 9.35 8.99 1.08
CA ILE A 64 10.65 8.82 0.42
C ILE A 64 11.78 9.36 1.31
N ALA A 65 11.58 10.51 1.94
CA ALA A 65 12.57 11.16 2.80
C ALA A 65 12.92 10.33 4.06
N ILE A 66 12.03 9.44 4.50
CA ILE A 66 12.34 8.46 5.56
C ILE A 66 13.47 7.51 5.13
N GLY A 67 13.63 7.23 3.83
CA GLY A 67 14.77 6.51 3.28
C GLY A 67 14.79 5.00 3.54
N ASN A 68 13.65 4.41 3.92
CA ASN A 68 13.51 2.96 4.01
C ASN A 68 13.20 2.39 2.62
N GLU A 69 13.86 1.30 2.24
CA GLU A 69 13.65 0.64 0.94
C GLU A 69 12.25 0.04 0.76
N THR A 70 11.56 -0.29 1.86
CA THR A 70 10.23 -0.90 1.82
C THR A 70 9.21 -0.04 2.52
N VAL A 71 8.08 0.21 1.87
CA VAL A 71 6.89 0.84 2.44
C VAL A 71 5.76 -0.19 2.48
N ALA A 72 5.25 -0.48 3.68
CA ALA A 72 4.13 -1.38 3.89
C ALA A 72 2.86 -0.64 4.29
N PHE A 73 1.83 -0.72 3.45
CA PHE A 73 0.53 -0.12 3.72
C PHE A 73 -0.42 -1.13 4.37
N ASN A 74 -0.96 -0.80 5.54
CA ASN A 74 -2.14 -1.46 6.10
C ASN A 74 -3.39 -0.90 5.41
N VAL A 75 -3.98 -1.69 4.52
CA VAL A 75 -5.07 -1.28 3.63
C VAL A 75 -6.40 -1.83 4.13
N THR A 76 -7.28 -0.90 4.50
CA THR A 76 -8.67 -1.17 4.87
C THR A 76 -9.60 -0.79 3.71
N PRO A 77 -10.90 -1.15 3.74
CA PRO A 77 -11.86 -0.67 2.75
C PRO A 77 -11.91 0.86 2.65
N ALA A 78 -11.76 1.57 3.78
CA ALA A 78 -11.80 3.04 3.82
C ALA A 78 -10.54 3.69 3.22
N SER A 79 -9.35 3.09 3.41
CA SER A 79 -8.09 3.65 2.92
C SER A 79 -7.69 3.18 1.51
N TYR A 80 -8.38 2.17 0.96
CA TYR A 80 -8.02 1.55 -0.32
C TYR A 80 -7.74 2.54 -1.45
N GLN A 81 -8.67 3.45 -1.74
CA GLN A 81 -8.50 4.41 -2.84
C GLN A 81 -7.31 5.34 -2.64
N LEU A 82 -7.07 5.78 -1.40
CA LEU A 82 -5.94 6.65 -1.07
C LEU A 82 -4.61 5.89 -1.19
N CYS A 83 -4.54 4.66 -0.66
CA CYS A 83 -3.37 3.80 -0.78
C CYS A 83 -3.03 3.51 -2.24
N THR A 84 -4.02 3.30 -3.12
CA THR A 84 -3.81 3.15 -4.57
C THR A 84 -3.13 4.39 -5.15
N ARG A 85 -3.64 5.59 -4.84
CA ARG A 85 -3.07 6.86 -5.36
C ARG A 85 -1.67 7.10 -4.84
N LEU A 86 -1.44 6.91 -3.54
CA LEU A 86 -0.12 7.04 -2.91
C LEU A 86 0.88 6.07 -3.53
N THR A 87 0.47 4.81 -3.72
CA THR A 87 1.31 3.78 -4.35
C THR A 87 1.70 4.17 -5.78
N SER A 88 0.75 4.70 -6.57
CA SER A 88 1.03 5.14 -7.93
C SER A 88 2.02 6.30 -7.98
N VAL A 89 1.82 7.33 -7.15
CA VAL A 89 2.71 8.51 -7.11
C VAL A 89 4.07 8.16 -6.54
N LEU A 90 4.13 7.30 -5.51
CA LEU A 90 5.41 6.83 -4.96
C LEU A 90 6.23 6.10 -6.01
N LYS A 91 5.62 5.19 -6.79
CA LYS A 91 6.30 4.51 -7.91
C LYS A 91 6.67 5.43 -9.07
N GLU A 92 6.02 6.58 -9.21
CA GLU A 92 6.37 7.58 -10.23
C GLU A 92 7.57 8.42 -9.81
N LEU A 93 7.69 8.74 -8.52
CA LEU A 93 8.79 9.53 -7.97
C LEU A 93 10.02 8.70 -7.60
N ASP A 94 9.80 7.46 -7.14
CA ASP A 94 10.84 6.51 -6.78
C ASP A 94 10.39 5.07 -7.07
N ASP A 95 10.82 4.54 -8.22
CA ASP A 95 10.49 3.19 -8.68
C ASP A 95 11.19 2.09 -7.87
N ARG A 96 12.26 2.44 -7.14
CA ARG A 96 13.08 1.51 -6.36
C ARG A 96 12.43 1.12 -5.04
N THR A 97 11.61 1.99 -4.46
CA THR A 97 10.92 1.69 -3.21
C THR A 97 9.99 0.50 -3.41
N ARG A 98 10.19 -0.55 -2.61
CA ARG A 98 9.35 -1.74 -2.57
C ARG A 98 8.06 -1.43 -1.81
N ILE A 99 6.90 -1.62 -2.45
CA ILE A 99 5.60 -1.35 -1.87
C ILE A 99 4.87 -2.67 -1.62
N VAL A 100 4.61 -2.95 -0.34
CA VAL A 100 3.87 -4.14 0.09
C VAL A 100 2.56 -3.72 0.73
N TRP A 101 1.45 -4.34 0.35
CA TRP A 101 0.17 -4.10 0.97
C TRP A 101 -0.19 -5.27 1.91
N PHE A 102 -0.74 -4.96 3.08
CA PHE A 102 -1.28 -5.93 4.02
C PHE A 102 -2.61 -5.43 4.60
N GLY A 103 -3.34 -6.28 5.34
CA GLY A 103 -4.65 -5.95 5.91
C GLY A 103 -5.81 -6.63 5.18
N GLU A 104 -7.03 -6.16 5.41
CA GLU A 104 -8.28 -6.83 4.99
C GLU A 104 -8.38 -6.97 3.46
N LYS A 105 -8.10 -5.89 2.71
CA LYS A 105 -8.22 -5.93 1.24
C LYS A 105 -7.15 -6.77 0.57
N PRO A 106 -5.86 -6.63 0.90
CA PRO A 106 -4.80 -7.47 0.34
C PRO A 106 -4.97 -8.94 0.70
N SER A 107 -5.45 -9.27 1.90
CA SER A 107 -5.63 -10.67 2.29
C SER A 107 -6.74 -11.39 1.53
N SER A 108 -7.84 -10.69 1.22
CA SER A 108 -9.00 -11.26 0.53
C SER A 108 -8.97 -11.14 -1.00
N MET A 109 -8.29 -10.12 -1.55
CA MET A 109 -8.35 -9.76 -2.97
C MET A 109 -6.97 -9.55 -3.61
N HIS A 110 -5.92 -10.20 -3.08
CA HIS A 110 -4.52 -9.97 -3.48
C HIS A 110 -4.29 -9.94 -5.00
N GLU A 111 -4.89 -10.84 -5.78
CA GLU A 111 -4.68 -10.89 -7.24
C GLU A 111 -5.27 -9.66 -7.96
N GLU A 112 -6.44 -9.21 -7.54
CA GLU A 112 -7.10 -8.04 -8.11
C GLU A 112 -6.34 -6.76 -7.73
N VAL A 113 -5.90 -6.66 -6.47
CA VAL A 113 -5.03 -5.57 -6.01
C VAL A 113 -3.78 -5.48 -6.87
N LEU A 114 -3.08 -6.59 -7.11
CA LEU A 114 -1.86 -6.60 -7.93
C LEU A 114 -2.14 -6.30 -9.40
N LYS A 115 -3.33 -6.60 -9.93
CA LYS A 115 -3.70 -6.23 -11.31
C LYS A 115 -3.99 -4.73 -11.45
N LEU A 116 -4.64 -4.14 -10.45
CA LEU A 116 -5.16 -2.77 -10.52
C LEU A 116 -4.24 -1.70 -9.92
N THR A 117 -3.22 -2.09 -9.16
CA THR A 117 -2.35 -1.15 -8.42
C THR A 117 -0.88 -1.41 -8.73
N LYS A 118 -0.01 -0.41 -8.54
CA LYS A 118 1.44 -0.56 -8.72
C LYS A 118 2.16 -1.17 -7.49
N ALA A 119 1.44 -1.84 -6.60
CA ALA A 119 2.08 -2.55 -5.48
C ALA A 119 2.93 -3.72 -6.00
N ASP A 120 4.06 -3.99 -5.32
CA ASP A 120 4.95 -5.08 -5.65
C ASP A 120 4.49 -6.39 -5.02
N GLY A 121 3.82 -6.31 -3.85
CA GLY A 121 3.30 -7.48 -3.15
C GLY A 121 2.09 -7.22 -2.26
N CYS A 122 1.36 -8.30 -1.99
CA CYS A 122 0.23 -8.38 -1.10
C CYS A 122 0.45 -9.50 -0.10
N VAL A 123 0.37 -9.18 1.18
CA VAL A 123 0.42 -10.15 2.28
C VAL A 123 -0.97 -10.74 2.48
N LYS A 124 -1.03 -12.08 2.50
CA LYS A 124 -2.26 -12.86 2.61
C LYS A 124 -2.61 -13.23 4.05
N TRP A 125 -1.61 -13.58 4.85
CA TRP A 125 -1.74 -13.98 6.26
C TRP A 125 -0.39 -13.81 6.98
N GLU A 126 -0.39 -13.89 8.31
CA GLU A 126 0.83 -13.81 9.15
C GLU A 126 1.73 -12.62 8.76
N SER A 127 1.18 -11.41 8.91
CA SER A 127 1.81 -10.22 8.34
C SER A 127 3.17 -9.93 8.94
N GLU A 128 3.37 -10.24 10.21
CA GLU A 128 4.62 -10.06 10.93
C GLU A 128 5.74 -10.91 10.31
N GLN A 129 5.52 -12.22 10.17
CA GLN A 129 6.50 -13.16 9.63
C GLN A 129 6.71 -12.94 8.14
N THR A 130 5.64 -12.68 7.40
CA THR A 130 5.70 -12.46 5.96
C THR A 130 6.50 -11.19 5.64
N LEU A 131 6.15 -10.05 6.23
CA LEU A 131 6.88 -8.79 6.01
C LEU A 131 8.34 -8.90 6.43
N HIS A 132 8.63 -9.56 7.56
CA HIS A 132 10.00 -9.80 8.00
C HIS A 132 10.80 -10.62 6.99
N SER A 133 10.18 -11.64 6.38
CA SER A 133 10.81 -12.49 5.37
C SER A 133 11.09 -11.75 4.07
N LEU A 134 10.25 -10.78 3.70
CA LEU A 134 10.37 -10.00 2.46
C LEU A 134 11.56 -9.03 2.50
N LEU A 135 11.87 -8.44 3.66
CA LEU A 135 12.91 -7.39 3.75
C LEU A 135 14.29 -7.81 3.28
N ASN A 136 14.64 -9.08 3.48
CA ASN A 136 15.96 -9.62 3.16
C ASN A 136 16.02 -10.31 1.80
N LYS A 137 15.01 -10.12 0.95
CA LYS A 137 14.91 -10.76 -0.36
C LYS A 137 14.50 -9.77 -1.44
N GLU A 138 15.10 -9.93 -2.60
CA GLU A 138 14.63 -9.28 -3.83
C GLU A 138 13.25 -9.83 -4.23
N VAL A 139 12.49 -9.06 -5.00
CA VAL A 139 11.10 -9.38 -5.36
C VAL A 139 11.01 -10.70 -6.13
N GLU A 140 12.02 -11.04 -6.94
CA GLU A 140 12.10 -12.28 -7.71
C GLU A 140 12.18 -13.54 -6.82
N ASP A 141 12.67 -13.37 -5.59
CA ASP A 141 12.79 -14.43 -4.59
C ASP A 141 11.56 -14.53 -3.67
N TRP A 142 10.58 -13.64 -3.82
CA TRP A 142 9.35 -13.66 -3.02
C TRP A 142 8.47 -14.88 -3.30
N LYS A 143 8.65 -15.54 -4.45
CA LYS A 143 8.01 -16.83 -4.78
C LYS A 143 8.22 -17.92 -3.73
N ALA A 144 9.31 -17.84 -2.97
CA ALA A 144 9.67 -18.81 -1.94
C ALA A 144 9.12 -18.45 -0.55
N ILE A 145 8.44 -17.31 -0.40
CA ILE A 145 7.87 -16.85 0.87
C ILE A 145 6.40 -17.28 0.92
N PRO A 146 6.00 -18.12 1.89
CA PRO A 146 4.59 -18.42 2.12
C PRO A 146 3.82 -17.15 2.53
N GLY A 147 2.56 -17.05 2.13
CA GLY A 147 1.69 -15.96 2.58
C GLY A 147 1.84 -14.64 1.84
N VAL A 148 2.60 -14.59 0.73
CA VAL A 148 2.67 -13.42 -0.15
C VAL A 148 2.16 -13.74 -1.55
N SER A 149 1.50 -12.77 -2.18
CA SER A 149 1.36 -12.71 -3.64
C SER A 149 2.13 -11.51 -4.13
N PHE A 150 2.77 -11.62 -5.28
CA PHE A 150 3.69 -10.59 -5.76
C PHE A 150 3.57 -10.41 -7.25
N ARG A 151 3.98 -9.23 -7.71
CA ARG A 151 4.05 -8.91 -9.12
C ARG A 151 5.32 -9.55 -9.67
N THR A 152 5.17 -10.56 -10.52
CA THR A 152 6.26 -10.96 -11.41
C THR A 152 6.36 -9.91 -12.50
N GLU A 153 7.57 -9.47 -12.86
CA GLU A 153 7.75 -8.56 -13.99
C GLU A 153 7.04 -9.13 -15.22
N THR A 154 5.88 -8.57 -15.54
CA THR A 154 5.37 -8.64 -16.89
C THR A 154 6.25 -7.66 -17.62
N LYS A 155 7.17 -8.16 -18.46
CA LYS A 155 7.77 -7.39 -19.55
C LYS A 155 6.71 -6.39 -20.02
N GLN A 156 6.99 -5.10 -19.94
CA GLN A 156 6.14 -4.08 -20.52
C GLN A 156 5.89 -4.49 -21.98
N VAL A 157 4.76 -5.11 -22.25
CA VAL A 157 4.16 -5.00 -23.57
C VAL A 157 3.75 -3.54 -23.60
N GLN A 158 4.51 -2.73 -24.32
CA GLN A 158 4.04 -1.44 -24.81
C GLN A 158 2.73 -1.73 -25.54
N GLN A 159 1.60 -1.63 -24.83
CA GLN A 159 0.33 -1.47 -25.49
C GLN A 159 0.35 -0.06 -26.08
N PRO A 160 0.09 0.12 -27.38
CA PRO A 160 -0.02 1.44 -27.96
C PRO A 160 -1.15 2.17 -27.23
N GLU A 161 -0.95 3.46 -26.95
CA GLU A 161 -1.91 4.35 -26.28
C GLU A 161 -3.35 4.10 -26.76
N GLU A 162 -4.12 3.33 -25.99
CA GLU A 162 -5.55 3.22 -26.21
C GLU A 162 -6.17 4.44 -25.52
N LYS A 163 -6.55 5.43 -26.33
CA LYS A 163 -7.28 6.62 -25.90
C LYS A 163 -8.44 6.18 -25.00
N VAL A 164 -8.37 6.57 -23.72
CA VAL A 164 -9.47 6.38 -22.78
C VAL A 164 -10.65 7.20 -23.29
N ASP A 165 -11.67 6.51 -23.78
CA ASP A 165 -12.89 7.12 -24.27
C ASP A 165 -13.71 7.60 -23.07
N THR A 166 -13.65 8.91 -22.83
CA THR A 166 -14.22 9.62 -21.67
C THR A 166 -15.74 9.39 -21.50
N GLU A 167 -16.44 8.95 -22.54
CA GLU A 167 -17.89 8.67 -22.50
C GLU A 167 -18.26 7.45 -21.64
N LYS A 168 -17.36 6.48 -21.43
CA LYS A 168 -17.68 5.29 -20.60
C LYS A 168 -17.64 5.56 -19.09
N ILE A 169 -16.91 6.58 -18.64
CA ILE A 169 -16.78 6.90 -17.21
C ILE A 169 -18.06 7.57 -16.68
N GLU A 170 -18.73 8.38 -17.50
CA GLU A 170 -19.99 9.02 -17.11
C GLU A 170 -21.13 8.02 -16.94
N ILE A 171 -21.16 6.95 -17.74
CA ILE A 171 -22.19 5.91 -17.64
C ILE A 171 -22.07 5.15 -16.31
N ILE A 172 -20.86 4.83 -15.84
CA ILE A 172 -20.68 4.12 -14.56
C ILE A 172 -21.07 5.02 -13.38
N ALA A 173 -20.69 6.29 -13.38
CA ALA A 173 -21.06 7.25 -12.34
C ALA A 173 -22.58 7.49 -12.26
N MET A 174 -23.27 7.49 -13.42
CA MET A 174 -24.72 7.68 -13.49
C MET A 174 -25.49 6.47 -12.91
N TYR A 175 -25.03 5.23 -13.15
CA TYR A 175 -25.67 4.03 -12.62
C TYR A 175 -25.49 3.85 -11.09
N GLU A 176 -24.40 4.37 -10.51
CA GLU A 176 -24.16 4.31 -9.05
C GLU A 176 -24.98 5.36 -8.27
N LEU A 177 -25.26 6.51 -8.89
CA LEU A 177 -26.12 7.56 -8.32
C LEU A 177 -27.61 7.17 -8.28
N ASP A 178 -28.11 6.39 -9.25
CA ASP A 178 -29.50 5.92 -9.24
C ASP A 178 -29.73 4.77 -8.25
N ARG A 179 -28.73 3.90 -8.02
CA ARG A 179 -28.82 2.85 -6.99
C ARG A 179 -28.87 3.40 -5.57
N SER A 180 -28.15 4.49 -5.30
CA SER A 180 -28.11 5.11 -3.97
C SER A 180 -29.38 5.90 -3.65
N LYS A 181 -30.09 6.44 -4.66
CA LYS A 181 -31.41 7.06 -4.48
C LYS A 181 -32.55 6.05 -4.22
N LEU A 182 -32.46 4.84 -4.78
CA LEU A 182 -33.46 3.79 -4.55
C LEU A 182 -33.41 3.17 -3.15
N GLN A 183 -32.29 3.29 -2.43
CA GLN A 183 -32.15 2.78 -1.06
C GLN A 183 -32.58 3.80 0.02
N GLN A 184 -32.80 5.07 -0.33
CA GLN A 184 -33.25 6.11 0.60
C GLN A 184 -34.77 6.34 0.60
N SER A 185 -35.53 5.60 -0.23
CA SER A 185 -36.99 5.71 -0.33
C SER A 185 -37.75 4.52 0.29
N ARG A 186 -37.18 3.88 1.31
CA ARG A 186 -37.86 2.87 2.13
C ARG A 186 -37.88 3.27 3.59
#